data_AF-A0A2M9M7B2-F1
#
_entry.id   AF-A0A2M9M7B2-F1
#
_cell.length_a   1.000
_cell.length_b   1.000
_cell.length_c   1.000
_cell.angle_alpha   90.00
_cell.angle_beta   90.00
_cell.angle_gamma   90.00
#
_symmetry.space_group_name_H-M   'P 1'
#
loop_
_entity.id
_entity.type
_entity.pdbx_description
1 polymer ?
#
loop_
_entity_poly.entity_id
_entity_poly.type
_entity_poly.pdbx_seq_one_letter_code
_entity_poly.pdbx_strand_id
1 'polypeptide(L)'
;MGGLTISVAEWEVSRETPQLVYGQIWFTLAGVDFPGAHWTDSPTSVLGSMSEALDDAASGEVGEVYFFDGPYYVTLTPHPAGGRDEVEVLAICDRAQQLSGTGGGTVEARGKVPLNELRQHYVDVVAERERWARQHGHSEVADVLSRMASRVRP
;
A
#
# COMPACT_ATOMS: atom_id res chain seq x y z
N MET A 1 -10.20 2.27 -17.67
CA MET A 1 -10.28 1.34 -16.52
C MET A 1 -9.37 1.90 -15.45
N GLY A 2 -9.94 2.32 -14.32
CA GLY A 2 -9.21 2.99 -13.25
C GLY A 2 -8.65 1.98 -12.26
N GLY A 3 -7.42 1.53 -12.52
CA GLY A 3 -6.68 0.69 -11.57
C GLY A 3 -6.18 1.49 -10.35
N LEU A 4 -5.70 0.77 -9.35
CA LEU A 4 -4.94 1.33 -8.23
C LEU A 4 -3.46 1.35 -8.61
N THR A 5 -2.82 2.51 -8.57
CA THR A 5 -1.37 2.65 -8.78
C THR A 5 -0.70 3.02 -7.47
N ILE A 6 0.36 2.30 -7.09
CA ILE A 6 1.22 2.63 -5.96
C ILE A 6 2.40 3.45 -6.47
N SER A 7 2.63 4.62 -5.90
CA SER A 7 3.76 5.51 -6.20
C SER A 7 4.66 5.66 -4.99
N VAL A 8 5.97 5.62 -5.22
CA VAL A 8 7.01 5.74 -4.18
C VAL A 8 8.15 6.59 -4.71
N ALA A 9 8.59 7.59 -3.93
CA ALA A 9 9.64 8.53 -4.33
C ALA A 9 10.42 9.05 -3.12
N GLU A 10 11.57 9.67 -3.38
CA GLU A 10 12.36 10.42 -2.40
C GLU A 10 12.67 9.65 -1.09
N TRP A 11 13.15 8.41 -1.22
CA TRP A 11 13.51 7.61 -0.05
C TRP A 11 14.77 8.13 0.64
N GLU A 12 14.66 8.27 1.96
CA GLU A 12 15.76 8.49 2.89
C GLU A 12 15.82 7.32 3.87
N VAL A 13 17.00 6.74 4.04
CA VAL A 13 17.23 5.64 4.99
C VAL A 13 18.02 6.18 6.18
N SER A 14 17.49 5.97 7.38
CA SER A 14 18.15 6.38 8.61
C SER A 14 19.49 5.65 8.78
N ARG A 15 20.43 6.31 9.45
CA ARG A 15 21.75 5.72 9.75
C ARG A 15 21.74 4.86 11.02
N GLU A 16 20.62 4.85 11.74
CA GLU A 16 20.44 4.14 12.99
C GLU A 16 20.03 2.69 12.73
N THR A 17 20.15 1.83 13.75
CA THR A 17 19.70 0.44 13.69
C THR A 17 18.56 0.23 14.69
N PRO A 18 17.37 -0.24 14.27
CA PRO A 18 17.04 -0.67 12.90
C PRO A 18 16.98 0.50 11.90
N GLN A 19 17.32 0.24 10.64
CA GLN A 19 17.19 1.23 9.58
C GLN A 19 15.71 1.57 9.34
N LEU A 20 15.38 2.85 9.43
CA LEU A 20 14.04 3.38 9.13
C LEU A 20 14.06 4.00 7.74
N VAL A 21 12.97 3.84 6.99
CA VAL A 21 12.81 4.44 5.67
C VAL A 21 11.74 5.51 5.75
N TYR A 22 12.13 6.74 5.44
CA TYR A 22 11.24 7.89 5.28
C TYR A 22 11.15 8.24 3.80
N GLY A 23 10.01 8.74 3.35
CA GLY A 23 9.90 9.22 1.98
C GLY A 23 8.47 9.38 1.55
N GLN A 24 8.29 9.61 0.25
CA GLN A 24 6.97 9.78 -0.32
C GLN A 24 6.37 8.43 -0.73
N ILE A 25 5.11 8.23 -0.36
CA ILE A 25 4.27 7.14 -0.83
C ILE A 25 2.82 7.60 -0.89
N TRP A 26 2.18 7.38 -2.03
CA TRP A 26 0.76 7.66 -2.23
C TRP A 26 0.19 6.72 -3.27
N PHE A 27 -1.13 6.54 -3.25
CA PHE A 27 -1.82 5.74 -4.24
C PHE A 27 -2.66 6.62 -5.15
N THR A 28 -2.78 6.23 -6.41
CA THR A 28 -3.73 6.84 -7.34
C THR A 28 -4.85 5.83 -7.61
N LEU A 29 -6.08 6.17 -7.22
CA LEU A 29 -7.27 5.33 -7.40
C LEU A 29 -8.32 6.09 -8.19
N ALA A 30 -8.73 5.56 -9.35
CA ALA A 30 -9.72 6.20 -10.22
C ALA A 30 -9.38 7.67 -10.58
N GLY A 31 -8.08 7.99 -10.65
CA GLY A 31 -7.57 9.34 -10.95
C GLY A 31 -7.46 10.28 -9.74
N VAL A 32 -7.75 9.79 -8.53
CA VAL A 32 -7.58 10.53 -7.27
C VAL A 32 -6.32 10.07 -6.57
N ASP A 33 -5.42 10.99 -6.28
CA ASP A 33 -4.24 10.72 -5.44
C ASP A 33 -4.64 10.75 -3.96
N PHE A 34 -4.20 9.73 -3.22
CA PHE A 34 -4.59 9.49 -1.83
C PHE A 34 -3.39 9.04 -0.99
N PRO A 35 -3.19 9.56 0.23
CA PRO A 35 -3.95 10.65 0.90
C PRO A 35 -3.85 12.02 0.22
N GLY A 36 -2.92 12.12 -0.71
CA GLY A 36 -2.68 13.24 -1.60
C GLY A 36 -1.43 12.92 -2.41
N ALA A 37 -1.21 13.61 -3.52
CA ALA A 37 0.02 13.44 -4.30
C ALA A 37 1.23 13.79 -3.42
N HIS A 38 2.32 13.03 -3.56
CA HIS A 38 3.57 13.25 -2.82
C HIS A 38 3.44 13.19 -1.29
N TRP A 39 2.45 12.46 -0.78
CA TRP A 39 2.30 12.24 0.65
C TRP A 39 3.55 11.61 1.26
N THR A 40 4.02 12.13 2.39
CA THR A 40 5.18 11.61 3.13
C THR A 40 4.70 10.65 4.21
N ASP A 41 5.35 9.49 4.31
CA ASP A 41 5.04 8.46 5.31
C ASP A 41 6.30 7.60 5.59
N SER A 42 6.11 6.41 6.18
CA SER A 42 7.06 5.30 6.19
C SER A 42 6.77 4.33 5.04
N PRO A 43 7.44 4.45 3.87
CA PRO A 43 7.09 3.66 2.69
C PRO A 43 7.20 2.15 2.92
N THR A 44 8.19 1.70 3.70
CA THR A 44 8.33 0.27 4.04
C THR A 44 7.20 -0.24 4.89
N SER A 45 6.67 0.57 5.81
CA SER A 45 5.52 0.17 6.65
C SER A 45 4.24 0.09 5.82
N VAL A 46 3.98 1.09 4.97
CA VAL A 46 2.83 1.09 4.06
C VAL A 46 2.89 -0.11 3.10
N LEU A 47 4.04 -0.35 2.46
CA LEU A 47 4.24 -1.51 1.59
C LEU A 47 4.14 -2.84 2.35
N GLY A 48 4.52 -2.88 3.62
CA GLY A 48 4.33 -4.04 4.50
C GLY A 48 2.85 -4.35 4.72
N SER A 49 2.07 -3.35 5.13
CA SER A 49 0.61 -3.50 5.30
C SER A 49 -0.09 -3.86 3.98
N MET A 50 0.39 -3.33 2.84
CA MET A 50 -0.11 -3.71 1.52
C MET A 50 0.16 -5.18 1.20
N SER A 51 1.32 -5.74 1.58
CA SER A 51 1.59 -7.17 1.43
C SER A 51 0.56 -8.02 2.17
N GLU A 52 0.28 -7.66 3.43
CA GLU A 52 -0.64 -8.39 4.30
C GLU A 52 -2.08 -8.27 3.76
N ALA A 53 -2.50 -7.06 3.39
CA ALA A 53 -3.81 -6.82 2.80
C ALA A 53 -4.05 -7.60 1.50
N LEU A 54 -3.00 -7.78 0.68
CA LEU A 54 -3.11 -8.58 -0.55
C LEU A 54 -3.26 -10.07 -0.28
N ASP A 55 -2.58 -10.59 0.74
CA ASP A 55 -2.71 -11.99 1.16
C ASP A 55 -4.10 -12.23 1.77
N ASP A 56 -4.58 -11.30 2.62
CA ASP A 56 -5.94 -11.35 3.20
C ASP A 56 -6.99 -11.35 2.09
N ALA A 57 -6.91 -10.41 1.15
CA ALA A 57 -7.82 -10.33 0.00
C ALA A 57 -7.79 -11.60 -0.87
N ALA A 58 -6.61 -12.21 -1.07
CA ALA A 58 -6.48 -13.47 -1.80
C ALA A 58 -7.12 -14.66 -1.08
N SER A 59 -7.18 -14.61 0.25
CA SER A 59 -7.86 -15.61 1.08
C SER A 59 -9.37 -15.40 1.20
N GLY A 60 -9.90 -14.28 0.67
CA GLY A 60 -11.31 -13.92 0.76
C GLY A 60 -11.65 -13.04 1.97
N GLU A 61 -10.65 -12.57 2.71
CA GLU A 61 -10.79 -11.64 3.83
C GLU A 61 -10.61 -10.18 3.38
N VAL A 62 -11.07 -9.22 4.19
CA VAL A 62 -10.85 -7.79 3.90
C VAL A 62 -9.44 -7.42 4.34
N GLY A 63 -8.61 -6.98 3.39
CA GLY A 63 -7.28 -6.47 3.69
C GLY A 63 -7.29 -4.97 3.96
N GLU A 64 -6.42 -4.49 4.86
CA GLU A 64 -6.30 -3.07 5.19
C GLU A 64 -4.85 -2.58 5.05
N VAL A 65 -4.69 -1.43 4.40
CA VAL A 65 -3.40 -0.78 4.13
C VAL A 65 -3.39 0.55 4.85
N TYR A 66 -2.41 0.77 5.71
CA TYR A 66 -2.36 1.96 6.56
C TYR A 66 -1.30 2.94 6.10
N PHE A 67 -1.65 4.22 6.08
CA PHE A 67 -0.69 5.33 6.07
C PHE A 67 -0.46 5.75 7.52
N PHE A 68 0.79 5.73 7.99
CA PHE A 68 1.13 5.85 9.40
C PHE A 68 1.23 7.30 9.87
N ASP A 69 1.46 8.24 8.94
CA ASP A 69 1.56 9.67 9.25
C ASP A 69 0.20 10.40 9.11
N GLY A 70 -0.92 9.69 9.23
CA GLY A 70 -2.23 10.33 9.23
C GLY A 70 -3.42 9.39 9.42
N PRO A 71 -4.63 9.96 9.41
CA PRO A 71 -5.89 9.24 9.59
C PRO A 71 -6.35 8.55 8.29
N TYR A 72 -5.46 7.83 7.61
CA TYR A 72 -5.69 7.37 6.24
C TYR A 72 -5.41 5.88 6.07
N TYR A 73 -6.35 5.18 5.42
CA TYR A 73 -6.18 3.77 5.11
C TYR A 73 -6.92 3.40 3.82
N VAL A 74 -6.57 2.24 3.26
CA VAL A 74 -7.21 1.66 2.09
C VAL A 74 -7.69 0.26 2.42
N THR A 75 -8.93 -0.06 2.06
CA THR A 75 -9.47 -1.42 2.20
C THR A 75 -9.48 -2.15 0.88
N LEU A 76 -9.12 -3.43 0.88
CA LEU A 76 -9.23 -4.37 -0.24
C LEU A 76 -10.30 -5.40 0.09
N THR A 77 -11.51 -5.20 -0.43
CA THR A 77 -12.63 -6.11 -0.19
C THR A 77 -12.79 -7.07 -1.37
N PRO A 78 -12.53 -8.37 -1.21
CA PRO A 78 -12.67 -9.34 -2.29
C PRO A 78 -14.13 -9.45 -2.74
N HIS A 79 -14.35 -9.44 -4.04
CA HIS A 79 -15.68 -9.53 -4.62
C HIS A 79 -15.81 -10.84 -5.42
N PRO A 80 -16.52 -11.86 -4.91
CA PRO A 80 -16.57 -13.19 -5.54
C PRO A 80 -17.44 -13.26 -6.82
N ALA A 81 -17.80 -12.13 -7.43
CA ALA A 81 -18.78 -12.12 -8.51
C ALA A 81 -18.12 -12.40 -9.88
N GLY A 82 -18.41 -13.58 -10.44
CA GLY A 82 -18.22 -13.86 -11.86
C GLY A 82 -16.90 -14.52 -12.26
N GLY A 83 -16.14 -15.09 -11.31
CA GLY A 83 -14.93 -15.87 -11.60
C GLY A 83 -13.69 -15.04 -11.98
N ARG A 84 -13.75 -13.72 -11.77
CA ARG A 84 -12.57 -12.85 -11.80
C ARG A 84 -12.26 -12.48 -10.35
N ASP A 85 -11.03 -12.76 -9.91
CA ASP A 85 -10.52 -12.29 -8.63
C ASP A 85 -10.39 -10.76 -8.70
N GLU A 86 -11.47 -10.05 -8.35
CA GLU A 86 -11.53 -8.59 -8.25
C GLU A 86 -11.64 -8.17 -6.79
N VAL A 87 -11.02 -7.05 -6.46
CA VAL A 87 -11.19 -6.37 -5.17
C VAL A 87 -11.88 -5.03 -5.37
N GLU A 88 -12.85 -4.71 -4.52
CA GLU A 88 -13.27 -3.32 -4.32
C GLU A 88 -12.24 -2.63 -3.43
N VAL A 89 -11.72 -1.50 -3.91
CA VAL A 89 -10.73 -0.68 -3.23
C VAL A 89 -11.42 0.59 -2.76
N LEU A 90 -11.34 0.88 -1.45
CA LEU A 90 -11.83 2.14 -0.88
C LEU A 90 -10.67 2.85 -0.21
N ALA A 91 -10.47 4.13 -0.55
CA ALA A 91 -9.53 5.01 0.11
C ALA A 91 -10.29 5.87 1.14
N ILE A 92 -9.90 5.78 2.41
CA ILE A 92 -10.72 6.23 3.53
C ILE A 92 -9.91 7.15 4.46
N CYS A 93 -10.50 8.31 4.78
CA CYS A 93 -10.02 9.21 5.81
C CYS A 93 -10.85 9.04 7.09
N ASP A 94 -10.25 8.53 8.15
CA ASP A 94 -10.91 8.24 9.45
C ASP A 94 -10.85 9.41 10.45
N ARG A 95 -10.45 10.60 9.99
CA ARG A 95 -10.19 11.77 10.86
C ARG A 95 -11.31 12.07 11.85
N ALA A 96 -12.57 11.97 11.40
CA ALA A 96 -13.72 12.18 12.26
C ALA A 96 -13.80 11.12 13.37
N GLN A 97 -13.60 9.84 13.04
CA GLN A 97 -13.58 8.74 13.99
C GLN A 97 -12.47 8.92 15.04
N GLN A 98 -11.26 9.32 14.64
CA GLN A 98 -10.16 9.55 15.57
C GLN A 98 -10.40 10.74 16.52
N LEU A 99 -11.02 11.82 16.03
CA LEU A 99 -11.22 13.04 16.82
C LEU A 99 -12.44 12.97 17.75
N SER A 100 -13.56 12.40 17.29
CA SER A 100 -14.82 12.41 18.04
C SER A 100 -15.30 11.04 18.50
N GLY A 101 -14.57 9.96 18.20
CA GLY A 101 -15.01 8.57 18.50
C GLY A 101 -16.34 8.20 17.83
N THR A 102 -16.80 9.03 16.90
CA THR A 102 -18.13 9.02 16.28
C THR A 102 -17.99 9.43 14.83
N GLY A 103 -18.79 8.81 13.96
CA GLY A 103 -18.66 8.93 12.51
C GLY A 103 -17.86 7.77 11.92
N GLY A 104 -18.28 7.28 10.76
CA GLY A 104 -17.48 6.36 9.95
C GLY A 104 -16.41 7.13 9.16
N GLY A 105 -15.40 6.43 8.67
CA GLY A 105 -14.41 7.01 7.76
C GLY A 105 -15.06 7.59 6.49
N THR A 106 -14.51 8.69 5.99
CA THR A 106 -14.94 9.32 4.73
C THR A 106 -14.25 8.63 3.56
N VAL A 107 -15.04 8.03 2.66
CA VAL A 107 -14.51 7.45 1.41
C VAL A 107 -14.15 8.58 0.46
N GLU A 108 -12.86 8.78 0.21
CA GLU A 108 -12.34 9.83 -0.69
C GLU A 108 -12.19 9.33 -2.13
N ALA A 109 -11.91 8.04 -2.32
CA ALA A 109 -11.88 7.40 -3.63
C ALA A 109 -12.38 5.95 -3.55
N ARG A 110 -12.92 5.45 -4.67
CA ARG A 110 -13.39 4.07 -4.80
C ARG A 110 -13.10 3.52 -6.19
N GLY A 111 -12.79 2.24 -6.28
CA GLY A 111 -12.59 1.56 -7.55
C GLY A 111 -12.72 0.05 -7.43
N LYS A 112 -12.71 -0.63 -8.58
CA LYS A 112 -12.60 -2.10 -8.66
C LYS A 112 -11.37 -2.43 -9.47
N VAL A 113 -10.56 -3.34 -8.96
CA VAL A 113 -9.27 -3.70 -9.57
C VAL A 113 -9.13 -5.22 -9.59
N PRO A 114 -8.65 -5.83 -10.68
CA PRO A 114 -8.27 -7.24 -10.66
C PRO A 114 -7.15 -7.46 -9.64
N LEU A 115 -7.34 -8.39 -8.71
CA LEU A 115 -6.38 -8.68 -7.63
C LEU A 115 -5.02 -9.07 -8.20
N ASN A 116 -4.99 -9.86 -9.27
CA ASN A 116 -3.74 -10.25 -9.92
C ASN A 116 -2.97 -9.07 -10.54
N GLU A 117 -3.67 -8.08 -11.10
CA GLU A 117 -3.03 -6.86 -11.61
C GLU A 117 -2.43 -6.03 -10.46
N LEU A 118 -3.15 -5.94 -9.35
CA LEU A 118 -2.68 -5.23 -8.15
C LEU A 118 -1.48 -5.92 -7.49
N ARG A 119 -1.50 -7.26 -7.37
CA ARG A 119 -0.35 -8.06 -6.87
C ARG A 119 0.87 -7.89 -7.77
N GLN A 120 0.69 -7.91 -9.09
CA GLN A 120 1.79 -7.69 -10.02
C GLN A 120 2.37 -6.29 -9.90
N HIS A 121 1.52 -5.25 -9.88
CA HIS A 121 1.97 -3.86 -9.69
C HIS A 121 2.75 -3.68 -8.38
N TYR A 122 2.25 -4.28 -7.29
CA TYR A 122 2.94 -4.31 -6.00
C TYR A 122 4.32 -4.94 -6.09
N VAL A 123 4.43 -6.13 -6.69
CA VAL A 123 5.70 -6.84 -6.86
C VAL A 123 6.70 -6.00 -7.68
N ASP A 124 6.24 -5.34 -8.74
CA ASP A 124 7.10 -4.50 -9.58
C ASP A 124 7.63 -3.29 -8.80
N VAL A 125 6.78 -2.62 -8.04
CA VAL A 125 7.17 -1.48 -7.17
C VAL A 125 8.17 -1.92 -6.10
N VAL A 126 7.90 -3.02 -5.41
CA VAL A 126 8.81 -3.54 -4.36
C VAL A 126 10.14 -3.98 -4.96
N ALA A 127 10.14 -4.63 -6.13
CA ALA A 127 11.37 -5.06 -6.81
C ALA A 127 12.20 -3.87 -7.32
N GLU A 128 11.57 -2.78 -7.78
CA GLU A 128 12.27 -1.53 -8.09
C GLU A 128 12.97 -0.97 -6.85
N ARG A 129 12.26 -0.88 -5.72
CA ARG A 129 12.81 -0.34 -4.47
C ARG A 129 13.85 -1.24 -3.83
N GLU A 130 13.71 -2.56 -3.95
CA GLU A 130 14.72 -3.52 -3.53
C GLU A 130 16.02 -3.28 -4.30
N ARG A 131 15.95 -3.15 -5.64
CA ARG A 131 17.12 -2.86 -6.48
C ARG A 131 17.76 -1.53 -6.09
N TRP A 132 16.96 -0.50 -5.86
CA TRP A 132 17.45 0.79 -5.37
C TRP A 132 18.20 0.64 -4.04
N ALA A 133 17.62 -0.05 -3.05
CA ALA A 133 18.23 -0.25 -1.74
C ALA A 133 19.58 -0.98 -1.85
N ARG A 134 19.67 -2.02 -2.69
CA ARG A 134 20.94 -2.73 -2.95
C ARG A 134 21.99 -1.83 -3.60
N GLN A 135 21.60 -1.02 -4.59
CA GLN A 135 22.52 -0.10 -5.28
C GLN A 135 23.09 0.99 -4.38
N HIS A 136 22.36 1.37 -3.32
CA HIS A 136 22.75 2.42 -2.38
C HIS A 136 23.33 1.86 -1.07
N GLY A 137 23.55 0.54 -0.97
CA GLY A 137 24.18 -0.09 0.19
C GLY A 137 23.27 -0.29 1.40
N HIS A 138 21.95 -0.24 1.23
CA HIS A 138 20.95 -0.47 2.28
C HIS A 138 20.50 -1.94 2.28
N SER A 139 21.38 -2.86 2.69
CA SER A 139 21.12 -4.30 2.64
C SER A 139 19.96 -4.75 3.52
N GLU A 140 19.80 -4.16 4.72
CA GLU A 140 18.70 -4.49 5.64
C GLU A 140 17.34 -4.13 4.99
N VAL A 141 17.24 -2.93 4.43
CA VAL A 141 16.04 -2.49 3.69
C VAL A 141 15.76 -3.39 2.49
N ALA A 142 16.79 -3.75 1.70
CA ALA A 142 16.63 -4.65 0.57
C ALA A 142 16.11 -6.03 1.00
N ASP A 143 16.60 -6.57 2.11
CA ASP A 143 16.17 -7.88 2.61
C ASP A 143 14.74 -7.84 3.14
N VAL A 144 14.32 -6.75 3.77
CA VAL A 144 12.92 -6.50 4.15
C VAL A 144 12.01 -6.52 2.92
N LEU A 145 12.35 -5.75 1.88
CA LEU A 145 11.57 -5.67 0.64
C LEU A 145 11.52 -7.00 -0.10
N SER A 146 12.62 -7.74 -0.14
CA SER A 146 12.68 -9.05 -0.78
C SER A 146 11.71 -10.05 -0.12
N ARG A 147 11.65 -10.03 1.23
CA ARG A 147 10.69 -10.85 1.98
C ARG A 147 9.24 -10.47 1.67
N MET A 148 8.94 -9.18 1.59
CA MET A 148 7.60 -8.68 1.23
C MET A 148 7.18 -9.18 -0.16
N ALA A 149 8.02 -8.98 -1.18
CA ALA A 149 7.72 -9.45 -2.54
C ALA A 149 7.53 -10.96 -2.63
N SER A 150 8.22 -11.75 -1.80
CA SER A 150 8.10 -13.21 -1.81
C SER A 150 6.75 -13.74 -1.30
N ARG A 151 6.06 -12.99 -0.42
CA ARG A 151 4.74 -13.36 0.12
C ARG A 151 3.63 -13.23 -0.92
N VAL A 152 3.72 -12.18 -1.74
CA VAL A 152 2.68 -11.79 -2.69
C VAL A 152 2.83 -12.48 -4.06
N ARG A 153 3.88 -13.29 -4.27
CA ARG A 153 4.01 -14.07 -5.52
C ARG A 153 2.95 -15.19 -5.56
N PRO A 154 2.29 -15.41 -6.71
CA PRO A 154 1.39 -16.54 -6.90
C PRO A 154 2.09 -17.89 -6.82
#